data_AF-A0A9X1FBA2-F1
#
_entry.id   AF-A0A9X1FBA2-F1
#
_cell.length_a   1.000
_cell.length_b   1.000
_cell.length_c   1.000
_cell.angle_alpha   90.00
_cell.angle_beta   90.00
_cell.angle_gamma   90.00
#
_symmetry.space_group_name_H-M   'P 1'
#
loop_
_entity.id
_entity.type
_entity.pdbx_description
1 polymer ?
#
loop_
_entity_poly.entity_id
_entity_poly.type
_entity_poly.pdbx_seq_one_letter_code
_entity_poly.pdbx_strand_id
1 'polypeptide(L)'
;MRELITKYKLVIRFIVTFLLVYGVLTLGYYLYLNLSDGSKFYPDYMTNLVAHQTDALINSVGYESKVIPHSKEPSMKVIINGKFVARVIEGCNAVSVIILFLSFIMAFAGKLKTTLLYCFAGSIIIYTFNLLRIVVLSVGLYHYPWRRELLHEIIFPLFIYGTVFLLWMVWVNRFSKSIKANA
;
A
#
# COMPACT_ATOMS: atom_id res chain seq x y z
N MET A 1 7.76 36.54 11.22
CA MET A 1 8.16 35.19 10.76
C MET A 1 8.64 34.28 11.88
N ARG A 2 9.61 34.69 12.73
CA ARG A 2 10.10 33.89 13.87
C ARG A 2 8.99 33.42 14.83
N GLU A 3 8.05 34.29 15.18
CA GLU A 3 6.95 33.95 16.12
C GLU A 3 6.01 32.85 15.60
N LEU A 4 5.72 32.83 14.29
CA LEU A 4 4.90 31.80 13.66
C LEU A 4 5.61 30.44 13.67
N ILE A 5 6.92 30.43 13.39
CA ILE A 5 7.75 29.21 13.41
C ILE A 5 7.80 28.62 14.82
N THR A 6 7.90 29.47 15.85
CA THR A 6 7.89 29.02 17.24
C THR A 6 6.52 28.48 17.67
N LYS A 7 5.43 29.15 17.28
CA LYS A 7 4.04 28.73 17.59
C LYS A 7 3.70 27.37 16.98
N TYR A 8 4.15 27.10 15.76
CA TYR A 8 3.84 25.86 15.03
C TYR A 8 5.02 24.87 14.99
N LYS A 9 6.02 25.01 15.87
CA LYS A 9 7.24 24.20 15.87
C LYS A 9 6.98 22.68 15.81
N LEU A 10 5.97 22.19 16.56
CA LEU A 10 5.56 20.79 16.56
C LEU A 10 5.01 20.33 15.21
N VAL A 11 4.15 21.15 14.60
CA VAL A 11 3.56 20.87 13.28
C VAL A 11 4.62 20.92 12.19
N ILE A 12 5.51 21.91 12.23
CA ILE A 12 6.63 22.04 11.28
C ILE A 12 7.56 20.83 11.39
N ARG A 13 7.92 20.43 12.63
CA ARG A 13 8.71 19.21 12.86
C ARG A 13 8.04 17.99 12.25
N PHE A 14 6.74 17.81 12.50
CA PHE A 14 5.97 16.72 11.90
C PHE A 14 6.05 16.74 10.37
N ILE A 15 5.74 17.87 9.73
CA ILE A 15 5.73 18.00 8.26
C ILE A 15 7.11 17.70 7.69
N VAL A 16 8.17 18.28 8.25
CA VAL A 16 9.54 18.08 7.77
C VAL A 16 9.97 16.62 7.93
N THR A 17 9.72 16.00 9.09
CA THR A 17 10.06 14.59 9.31
C THR A 17 9.26 13.68 8.37
N PHE A 18 7.97 13.92 8.22
CA PHE A 18 7.11 13.16 7.29
C PHE A 18 7.64 13.24 5.85
N LEU A 19 7.86 14.46 5.34
CA LEU A 19 8.32 14.68 3.97
C LEU A 19 9.71 14.10 3.72
N LEU A 20 10.62 14.20 4.70
CA LEU A 20 11.96 13.63 4.59
C LEU A 20 11.90 12.10 4.52
N VAL A 21 11.21 11.46 5.46
CA VAL A 21 11.09 9.99 5.49
C VAL A 21 10.38 9.49 4.24
N TYR A 22 9.28 10.15 3.84
CA TYR A 22 8.54 9.81 2.63
C TYR A 22 9.40 9.96 1.38
N GLY A 23 10.15 11.06 1.25
CA GLY A 23 11.03 11.30 0.12
C GLY A 23 12.15 10.26 0.02
N VAL A 24 12.80 9.94 1.14
CA VAL A 24 13.88 8.93 1.18
C VAL A 24 13.35 7.54 0.82
N LEU A 25 12.23 7.12 1.41
CA LEU A 25 11.65 5.82 1.12
C LEU A 25 11.14 5.72 -0.32
N THR A 26 10.49 6.78 -0.82
CA THR A 26 10.02 6.84 -2.21
C THR A 26 11.19 6.79 -3.20
N LEU A 27 12.28 7.51 -2.92
CA LEU A 27 13.49 7.45 -3.74
C LEU A 27 14.10 6.03 -3.72
N GLY A 28 14.20 5.42 -2.54
CA GLY A 28 14.68 4.04 -2.41
C GLY A 28 13.82 3.04 -3.20
N TYR A 29 12.51 3.23 -3.16
CA TYR A 29 11.58 2.41 -3.93
C TYR A 29 11.68 2.64 -5.43
N TYR A 30 11.84 3.89 -5.87
CA TYR A 30 12.11 4.22 -7.27
C TYR A 30 13.40 3.56 -7.78
N LEU A 31 14.48 3.59 -7.00
CA LEU A 31 15.73 2.89 -7.33
C LEU A 31 15.52 1.37 -7.40
N TYR A 32 14.77 0.80 -6.46
CA TYR A 32 14.38 -0.62 -6.50
C TYR A 32 13.64 -0.98 -7.80
N LEU A 33 12.70 -0.15 -8.24
CA LEU A 33 11.94 -0.39 -9.47
C LEU A 33 12.86 -0.34 -10.70
N ASN A 34 13.75 0.65 -10.79
CA ASN A 34 14.72 0.75 -11.88
C ASN A 34 15.68 -0.45 -11.96
N LEU A 35 16.07 -1.01 -10.81
CA LEU A 35 16.91 -2.21 -10.75
C LEU A 35 16.13 -3.50 -11.06
N SER A 36 14.81 -3.45 -10.95
CA SER A 36 13.92 -4.60 -11.18
C SER A 36 13.53 -4.76 -12.64
N ASP A 37 13.73 -3.73 -13.46
CA ASP A 37 13.45 -3.78 -14.90
C ASP A 37 14.33 -4.83 -15.60
N GLY A 38 13.74 -5.62 -16.49
CA GLY A 38 14.39 -6.76 -17.12
C GLY A 38 14.75 -7.95 -16.20
N SER A 39 14.34 -7.92 -14.92
CA SER A 39 14.59 -9.05 -14.00
C SER A 39 13.72 -10.28 -14.32
N LYS A 40 14.11 -11.45 -13.77
CA LYS A 40 13.32 -12.70 -13.87
C LYS A 40 11.89 -12.54 -13.35
N PHE A 41 11.67 -11.62 -12.42
CA PHE A 41 10.37 -11.35 -11.79
C PHE A 41 9.69 -10.11 -12.35
N TYR A 42 9.90 -9.81 -13.63
CA TYR A 42 9.26 -8.68 -14.31
C TYR A 42 7.74 -8.62 -14.02
N PRO A 43 7.15 -7.44 -13.77
CA PRO A 43 7.76 -6.09 -13.83
C PRO A 43 8.64 -5.72 -12.62
N ASP A 44 8.34 -6.27 -11.45
CA ASP A 44 9.18 -6.21 -10.26
C ASP A 44 8.76 -7.35 -9.31
N TYR A 45 9.65 -7.72 -8.40
CA TYR A 45 9.43 -8.85 -7.51
C TYR A 45 8.14 -8.74 -6.69
N MET A 46 7.84 -7.56 -6.14
CA MET A 46 6.65 -7.34 -5.31
C MET A 46 5.37 -7.45 -6.13
N THR A 47 5.33 -6.85 -7.32
CA THR A 47 4.16 -6.95 -8.21
C THR A 47 3.96 -8.39 -8.70
N ASN A 48 5.05 -9.08 -9.06
CA ASN A 48 5.02 -10.47 -9.46
C ASN A 48 4.51 -11.39 -8.33
N LEU A 49 5.05 -11.21 -7.12
CA LEU A 49 4.64 -11.96 -5.92
C LEU A 49 3.16 -11.73 -5.60
N VAL A 50 2.72 -10.48 -5.56
CA VAL A 50 1.32 -10.11 -5.30
C VAL A 50 0.38 -10.74 -6.34
N ALA A 51 0.79 -10.76 -7.60
CA ALA A 51 -0.01 -11.36 -8.66
C ALA A 51 -0.13 -12.89 -8.47
N HIS A 52 0.95 -13.59 -8.15
CA HIS A 52 0.90 -15.04 -7.88
C HIS A 52 0.15 -15.39 -6.58
N GLN A 53 0.24 -14.58 -5.54
CA GLN A 53 -0.56 -14.78 -4.32
C GLN A 53 -2.04 -14.53 -4.59
N THR A 54 -2.37 -13.53 -5.39
CA THR A 54 -3.74 -13.28 -5.85
C THR A 54 -4.26 -14.48 -6.63
N ASP A 55 -3.46 -15.03 -7.55
CA ASP A 55 -3.79 -16.24 -8.31
C ASP A 55 -4.12 -17.41 -7.38
N ALA A 56 -3.26 -17.69 -6.41
CA ALA A 56 -3.47 -18.76 -5.43
C ALA A 56 -4.76 -18.57 -4.61
N LEU A 57 -5.05 -17.33 -4.20
CA LEU A 57 -6.27 -17.01 -3.45
C LEU A 57 -7.53 -17.11 -4.32
N ILE A 58 -7.48 -16.72 -5.60
CA ILE A 58 -8.62 -16.87 -6.52
C ILE A 58 -8.89 -18.36 -6.78
N ASN A 59 -7.83 -19.16 -6.94
CA ASN A 59 -7.96 -20.60 -7.10
C ASN A 59 -8.55 -21.27 -5.85
N SER A 60 -8.18 -20.83 -4.65
CA SER A 60 -8.71 -21.40 -3.40
C SER A 60 -10.19 -21.10 -3.16
N VAL A 61 -10.74 -20.03 -3.74
CA VAL A 61 -12.17 -19.70 -3.66
C VAL A 61 -13.01 -20.33 -4.79
N GLY A 62 -12.43 -21.22 -5.61
CA GLY A 62 -13.17 -22.10 -6.53
C GLY A 62 -13.21 -21.66 -8.00
N TYR A 63 -12.35 -20.72 -8.43
CA TYR A 63 -12.21 -20.36 -9.84
C TYR A 63 -10.93 -20.95 -10.42
N GLU A 64 -10.87 -21.19 -11.74
CA GLU A 64 -9.60 -21.48 -12.40
C GLU A 64 -8.92 -20.15 -12.76
N SER A 65 -7.89 -19.76 -12.00
CA SER A 65 -7.12 -18.55 -12.30
C SER A 65 -5.71 -18.88 -12.77
N LYS A 66 -5.19 -18.03 -13.67
CA LYS A 66 -3.80 -18.02 -14.09
C LYS A 66 -3.31 -16.59 -14.16
N VAL A 67 -2.07 -16.40 -13.71
CA VAL A 67 -1.37 -15.13 -13.83
C VAL A 67 -0.16 -15.26 -14.75
N ILE A 68 -0.07 -14.36 -15.74
CA ILE A 68 1.02 -14.35 -16.72
C ILE A 68 1.58 -12.93 -16.91
N PRO A 69 2.89 -12.75 -17.17
CA PRO A 69 3.45 -11.45 -17.49
C PRO A 69 2.80 -10.82 -18.74
N HIS A 70 2.59 -9.51 -18.71
CA HIS A 70 2.09 -8.77 -19.86
C HIS A 70 3.24 -8.48 -20.84
N SER A 71 3.06 -8.81 -22.12
CA SER A 71 4.14 -8.72 -23.13
C SER A 71 4.52 -7.30 -23.55
N LYS A 72 3.63 -6.32 -23.33
CA LYS A 72 3.79 -4.93 -23.78
C LYS A 72 3.81 -3.89 -22.66
N GLU A 73 3.55 -4.30 -21.42
CA GLU A 73 3.35 -3.36 -20.31
C GLU A 73 4.00 -3.94 -19.04
N PRO A 74 4.50 -3.09 -18.12
CA PRO A 74 5.03 -3.54 -16.84
C PRO A 74 3.90 -3.97 -15.89
N SER A 75 3.28 -5.12 -16.19
CA SER A 75 2.13 -5.63 -15.44
C SER A 75 2.00 -7.16 -15.54
N MET A 76 1.21 -7.74 -14.63
CA MET A 76 0.81 -9.14 -14.65
C MET A 76 -0.68 -9.24 -15.01
N LYS A 77 -1.03 -10.08 -15.98
CA LYS A 77 -2.42 -10.34 -16.38
C LYS A 77 -3.05 -11.35 -15.44
N VAL A 78 -4.26 -11.06 -14.96
CA VAL A 78 -5.11 -12.00 -14.22
C VAL A 78 -6.16 -12.55 -15.17
N ILE A 79 -6.11 -13.87 -15.39
CA ILE A 79 -7.05 -14.61 -16.23
C ILE A 79 -7.88 -15.49 -15.31
N ILE A 80 -9.20 -15.47 -15.45
CA ILE A 80 -10.14 -16.30 -14.69
C ILE A 80 -11.03 -17.05 -15.68
N ASN A 81 -11.05 -18.38 -15.59
CA ASN A 81 -11.81 -19.28 -16.47
C ASN A 81 -11.59 -18.93 -17.96
N GLY A 82 -10.33 -18.70 -18.35
CA GLY A 82 -9.93 -18.33 -19.72
C GLY A 82 -10.22 -16.88 -20.14
N LYS A 83 -10.89 -16.07 -19.31
CA LYS A 83 -11.18 -14.66 -19.61
C LYS A 83 -10.13 -13.75 -18.98
N PHE A 84 -9.67 -12.75 -19.73
CA PHE A 84 -8.83 -11.69 -19.18
C PHE A 84 -9.68 -10.73 -18.36
N VAL A 85 -9.36 -10.58 -17.06
CA VAL A 85 -10.21 -9.85 -16.11
C VAL A 85 -9.54 -8.57 -15.61
N ALA A 86 -8.27 -8.65 -15.23
CA ALA A 86 -7.57 -7.53 -14.61
C ALA A 86 -6.07 -7.55 -14.90
N ARG A 87 -5.42 -6.43 -14.58
CA ARG A 87 -3.95 -6.30 -14.55
C ARG A 87 -3.53 -5.95 -13.13
N VAL A 88 -2.45 -6.58 -12.66
CA VAL A 88 -1.73 -6.18 -11.46
C VAL A 88 -0.53 -5.35 -11.92
N ILE A 89 -0.50 -4.08 -11.52
CA ILE A 89 0.59 -3.14 -11.80
C ILE A 89 1.33 -2.80 -10.51
N GLU A 90 2.42 -2.05 -10.60
CA GLU A 90 3.19 -1.51 -9.47
C GLU A 90 2.28 -0.88 -8.40
N GLY A 91 1.36 0.02 -8.80
CA GLY A 91 0.40 0.64 -7.86
C GLY A 91 -0.56 -0.33 -7.16
N CYS A 92 -0.59 -1.61 -7.54
CA CYS A 92 -1.35 -2.66 -6.87
C CYS A 92 -0.54 -3.45 -5.85
N ASN A 93 0.78 -3.28 -5.72
CA ASN A 93 1.61 -4.13 -4.86
C ASN A 93 1.67 -3.70 -3.37
N ALA A 94 0.94 -2.63 -3.00
CA ALA A 94 0.87 -2.00 -1.68
C ALA A 94 2.12 -1.23 -1.19
N VAL A 95 3.26 -1.30 -1.87
CA VAL A 95 4.52 -0.73 -1.35
C VAL A 95 4.43 0.78 -1.15
N SER A 96 3.90 1.51 -2.15
CA SER A 96 3.68 2.96 -2.05
C SER A 96 2.78 3.37 -0.87
N VAL A 97 1.76 2.55 -0.57
CA VAL A 97 0.84 2.78 0.55
C VAL A 97 1.52 2.47 1.89
N ILE A 98 2.34 1.43 1.95
CA ILE A 98 3.15 1.09 3.12
C ILE A 98 4.16 2.22 3.40
N ILE A 99 4.83 2.76 2.37
CA ILE A 99 5.75 3.90 2.49
C ILE A 99 5.03 5.12 3.10
N LEU A 100 3.84 5.46 2.58
CA LEU A 100 3.01 6.53 3.12
C LEU A 100 2.66 6.30 4.59
N PHE A 101 2.23 5.09 4.93
CA PHE A 101 1.90 4.69 6.29
C PHE A 101 3.12 4.83 7.22
N LEU A 102 4.26 4.24 6.87
CA LEU A 102 5.49 4.28 7.64
C LEU A 102 5.96 5.72 7.87
N SER A 103 5.90 6.56 6.84
CA SER A 103 6.31 7.97 6.92
C SER A 103 5.49 8.74 7.96
N PHE A 104 4.18 8.49 8.02
CA PHE A 104 3.29 9.09 9.02
C PHE A 104 3.61 8.60 10.43
N ILE A 105 3.78 7.29 10.62
CA ILE A 105 4.09 6.71 11.93
C ILE A 105 5.42 7.23 12.45
N MET A 106 6.43 7.33 11.59
CA MET A 106 7.76 7.85 11.92
C MET A 106 7.72 9.34 12.29
N ALA A 107 6.85 10.13 11.68
CA ALA A 107 6.69 11.55 12.03
C ALA A 107 6.09 11.77 13.43
N PHE A 108 5.41 10.76 13.99
CA PHE A 108 4.90 10.73 15.37
C PHE A 108 5.66 9.75 16.26
N ALA A 109 6.85 9.30 15.85
CA ALA A 109 7.59 8.26 16.57
C ALA A 109 7.90 8.68 18.01
N GLY A 110 7.41 7.88 18.96
CA GLY A 110 7.76 7.97 20.37
C GLY A 110 8.84 6.94 20.71
N LYS A 111 8.46 5.89 21.44
CA LYS A 111 9.37 4.80 21.81
C LYS A 111 9.71 3.94 20.58
N LEU A 112 11.00 3.80 20.26
CA LEU A 112 11.48 3.05 19.08
C LEU A 112 10.90 1.63 18.98
N LYS A 113 10.88 0.88 20.08
CA LYS A 113 10.35 -0.51 20.09
C LYS A 113 8.87 -0.58 19.69
N THR A 114 8.03 0.31 20.24
CA THR A 114 6.60 0.32 19.91
C THR A 114 6.36 0.80 18.49
N THR A 115 7.12 1.80 18.04
CA THR A 115 7.05 2.31 16.66
C THR A 115 7.40 1.21 15.66
N LEU A 116 8.52 0.51 15.85
CA LEU A 116 8.96 -0.55 14.93
C LEU A 116 7.97 -1.72 14.89
N LEU A 117 7.46 -2.16 16.05
CA LEU A 117 6.47 -3.23 16.10
C LEU A 117 5.16 -2.82 15.39
N TYR A 118 4.72 -1.58 15.59
CA TYR A 118 3.52 -1.07 14.94
C TYR A 118 3.71 -0.89 13.43
N CYS A 119 4.87 -0.40 13.00
CA CYS A 119 5.26 -0.31 11.59
C CYS A 119 5.22 -1.68 10.91
N PHE A 120 5.79 -2.70 11.56
CA PHE A 120 5.81 -4.07 11.04
C PHE A 120 4.41 -4.68 10.95
N ALA A 121 3.65 -4.65 12.05
CA ALA A 121 2.29 -5.17 12.09
C ALA A 121 1.36 -4.43 11.12
N GLY A 122 1.45 -3.10 11.07
CA GLY A 122 0.68 -2.27 10.14
C GLY A 122 1.00 -2.56 8.68
N SER A 123 2.28 -2.74 8.34
CA SER A 123 2.69 -3.14 6.98
C SER A 123 2.09 -4.49 6.56
N ILE A 124 2.09 -5.48 7.45
CA ILE A 124 1.49 -6.80 7.20
C ILE A 124 -0.03 -6.67 6.97
N ILE A 125 -0.71 -5.88 7.82
CA ILE A 125 -2.16 -5.65 7.70
C ILE A 125 -2.47 -4.98 6.36
N ILE A 126 -1.76 -3.90 6.00
CA ILE A 126 -1.95 -3.19 4.73
C ILE A 126 -1.72 -4.13 3.55
N TYR A 127 -0.64 -4.92 3.58
CA TYR A 127 -0.34 -5.88 2.52
C TYR A 127 -1.44 -6.94 2.37
N THR A 128 -1.90 -7.50 3.48
CA THR A 128 -2.97 -8.51 3.50
C THR A 128 -4.28 -7.96 2.94
N PHE A 129 -4.69 -6.77 3.41
CA PHE A 129 -5.90 -6.11 2.92
C PHE A 129 -5.78 -5.76 1.44
N ASN A 130 -4.59 -5.39 0.97
CA ASN A 130 -4.34 -5.17 -0.44
C ASN A 130 -4.51 -6.44 -1.29
N LEU A 131 -3.96 -7.58 -0.86
CA LEU A 131 -4.19 -8.86 -1.55
C LEU A 131 -5.67 -9.20 -1.65
N LEU A 132 -6.38 -9.13 -0.52
CA LEU A 132 -7.83 -9.39 -0.48
C LEU A 132 -8.60 -8.47 -1.42
N ARG A 133 -8.22 -7.19 -1.46
CA ARG A 133 -8.81 -6.21 -2.37
C ARG A 133 -8.59 -6.57 -3.84
N ILE A 134 -7.42 -7.06 -4.23
CA ILE A 134 -7.20 -7.51 -5.62
C ILE A 134 -8.08 -8.72 -5.92
N VAL A 135 -8.14 -9.71 -5.03
CA VAL A 135 -9.00 -10.90 -5.20
C VAL A 135 -10.47 -10.53 -5.38
N VAL A 136 -11.01 -9.70 -4.47
CA VAL A 136 -12.41 -9.24 -4.52
C VAL A 136 -12.69 -8.47 -5.81
N LEU A 137 -11.76 -7.63 -6.27
CA LEU A 137 -11.92 -6.89 -7.52
C LEU A 137 -11.85 -7.80 -8.74
N SER A 138 -10.90 -8.73 -8.80
CA SER A 138 -10.79 -9.67 -9.92
C SER A 138 -12.06 -10.54 -10.01
N VAL A 139 -12.52 -11.13 -8.91
CA VAL A 139 -13.77 -11.90 -8.92
C VAL A 139 -14.99 -11.01 -9.22
N GLY A 140 -15.03 -9.80 -8.66
CA GLY A 140 -16.10 -8.84 -8.92
C GLY A 140 -16.19 -8.41 -10.38
N LEU A 141 -15.06 -8.15 -11.04
CA LEU A 141 -14.99 -7.77 -12.45
C LEU A 141 -15.30 -8.94 -13.38
N TYR A 142 -15.02 -10.18 -12.95
CA TYR A 142 -15.39 -11.37 -13.71
C TYR A 142 -16.91 -11.50 -13.85
N HIS A 143 -17.66 -11.22 -12.78
CA HIS A 143 -19.13 -11.29 -12.78
C HIS A 143 -19.81 -9.98 -13.23
N TYR A 144 -19.21 -8.84 -12.88
CA TYR A 144 -19.79 -7.51 -13.08
C TYR A 144 -18.85 -6.56 -13.85
N PRO A 145 -18.41 -6.91 -15.08
CA PRO A 145 -17.44 -6.12 -15.83
C PRO A 145 -17.92 -4.68 -16.13
N TRP A 146 -19.23 -4.46 -16.20
CA TRP A 146 -19.81 -3.12 -16.42
C TRP A 146 -19.68 -2.18 -15.22
N ARG A 147 -19.35 -2.69 -14.02
CA ARG A 147 -19.12 -1.87 -12.82
C ARG A 147 -17.66 -1.50 -12.62
N ARG A 148 -16.84 -1.67 -13.66
CA ARG A 148 -15.39 -1.47 -13.58
C ARG A 148 -15.00 -0.10 -13.03
N GLU A 149 -15.61 0.97 -13.54
CA GLU A 149 -15.33 2.34 -13.09
C GLU A 149 -15.63 2.50 -11.60
N LEU A 150 -16.82 2.13 -11.15
CA LEU A 150 -17.20 2.19 -9.74
C LEU A 150 -16.29 1.37 -8.82
N LEU A 151 -15.91 0.16 -9.24
CA LEU A 151 -15.03 -0.72 -8.47
C LEU A 151 -13.60 -0.15 -8.37
N HIS A 152 -13.05 0.40 -9.45
CA HIS A 152 -11.68 0.90 -9.50
C HIS A 152 -11.51 2.33 -8.99
N GLU A 153 -12.48 3.21 -9.22
CA GLU A 153 -12.37 4.64 -8.89
C GLU A 153 -12.86 4.96 -7.47
N ILE A 154 -13.81 4.18 -6.95
CA ILE A 154 -14.46 4.49 -5.67
C ILE A 154 -14.14 3.43 -4.63
N ILE A 155 -14.56 2.19 -4.87
CA ILE A 155 -14.50 1.12 -3.86
C ILE A 155 -13.05 0.80 -3.49
N PHE A 156 -12.18 0.71 -4.50
CA PHE A 156 -10.78 0.42 -4.27
C PHE A 156 -10.09 1.49 -3.39
N PRO A 157 -10.02 2.77 -3.80
CA PRO A 157 -9.33 3.78 -3.00
C PRO A 157 -9.88 3.86 -1.58
N LEU A 158 -11.20 3.79 -1.44
CA LEU A 158 -11.86 3.83 -0.13
C LEU A 158 -11.40 2.69 0.79
N PHE A 159 -11.27 1.46 0.26
CA PHE A 159 -10.89 0.31 1.07
C PHE A 159 -9.46 0.42 1.62
N ILE A 160 -8.49 0.79 0.78
CA ILE A 160 -7.10 0.91 1.19
C ILE A 160 -6.86 2.16 2.03
N TYR A 161 -7.35 3.33 1.60
CA TYR A 161 -7.18 4.55 2.37
C TYR A 161 -7.97 4.51 3.69
N GLY A 162 -9.13 3.85 3.72
CA GLY A 162 -9.87 3.56 4.95
C GLY A 162 -9.03 2.71 5.91
N THR A 163 -8.40 1.64 5.43
CA THR A 163 -7.52 0.80 6.26
C THR A 163 -6.33 1.59 6.84
N VAL A 164 -5.65 2.36 5.99
CA VAL A 164 -4.51 3.21 6.44
C VAL A 164 -4.97 4.26 7.44
N PHE A 165 -6.09 4.93 7.17
CA PHE A 165 -6.66 5.93 8.07
C PHE A 165 -7.01 5.34 9.43
N LEU A 166 -7.63 4.16 9.48
CA LEU A 166 -7.91 3.46 10.74
C LEU A 166 -6.63 3.10 11.50
N LEU A 167 -5.60 2.61 10.80
CA LEU A 167 -4.30 2.34 11.41
C LEU A 167 -3.64 3.63 11.94
N TRP A 168 -3.78 4.77 11.26
CA TRP A 168 -3.32 6.06 11.76
C TRP A 168 -4.10 6.52 12.99
N MET A 169 -5.43 6.39 12.98
CA MET A 169 -6.26 6.72 14.14
C MET A 169 -5.87 5.88 15.36
N VAL A 170 -5.68 4.57 15.20
CA VAL A 170 -5.23 3.69 16.29
C VAL A 170 -3.86 4.13 16.81
N TRP A 171 -2.93 4.47 15.90
CA TRP A 171 -1.62 4.98 16.29
C TRP A 171 -1.71 6.26 17.12
N VAL A 172 -2.41 7.27 16.61
CA VAL A 172 -2.54 8.58 17.25
C VAL A 172 -3.25 8.43 18.61
N ASN A 173 -4.34 7.68 18.68
CA ASN A 173 -5.14 7.57 19.90
C ASN A 173 -4.45 6.77 21.01
N ARG A 174 -3.68 5.72 20.66
CA ARG A 174 -3.08 4.81 21.64
C ARG A 174 -1.61 5.08 21.94
N PHE A 175 -0.84 5.59 20.98
CA PHE A 175 0.62 5.68 21.08
C PHE A 175 1.16 7.11 21.00
N SER A 176 0.41 8.06 20.41
CA SER A 176 0.83 9.48 20.35
C SER A 176 0.58 10.26 21.67
N LYS A 177 0.04 9.63 22.71
CA LYS A 177 -0.22 10.24 24.04
C LYS A 177 1.05 10.52 24.88
N SER A 178 2.13 10.98 24.26
CA SER A 178 3.30 11.54 24.95
C SER A 178 3.42 13.08 24.82
N ILE A 179 2.40 13.77 24.28
CA ILE A 179 2.35 15.25 24.19
C ILE A 179 1.41 15.84 25.27
N LYS A 180 1.06 15.08 26.32
CA LYS A 180 0.21 15.57 27.43
C LYS A 180 0.93 15.84 28.75
N ALA A 181 2.27 15.85 28.76
CA ALA A 181 3.04 16.05 29.99
C ALA A 181 3.67 17.45 30.16
N ASN A 182 3.44 18.41 29.26
CA ASN A 182 3.95 19.78 29.38
C ASN A 182 3.04 20.80 28.66
N ALA A 183 1.74 20.80 28.97
CA ALA A 183 0.82 21.88 28.62
C ALA A 183 0.21 22.43 29.90
#